data_AF-A0AAP2Q6S3-F1
#
_entry.id   AF-A0AAP2Q6S3-F1
#
_cell.length_a   1.000
_cell.length_b   1.000
_cell.length_c   1.000
_cell.angle_alpha   90.00
_cell.angle_beta   90.00
_cell.angle_gamma   90.00
#
_symmetry.space_group_name_H-M   'P 1'
#
loop_
_entity.id
_entity.type
_entity.pdbx_description
1 polymer ?
#
loop_
_entity_poly.entity_id
_entity_poly.type
_entity_poly.pdbx_seq_one_letter_code
_entity_poly.pdbx_strand_id
1 'polypeptide(L)'
;MIKLEYLKKIRVRWIILAIFLVAIWIVMGNPRLGEWYSRSIYPWVSGMLSRFSCLFPFSVGDCFIYGSIAGLLGYLSYAIIRRRRIGRTIRHVVEYLAWVYVWFYIAWGLNYFREDFFTRTRTTYVPFSSEHFQSFLDAYTDSLNASWVAIETIDREVVKEAVLDGYRKLPTRFGLTTPGAYLHPKTMLLSRLMSGVGVMGYMGPFFTEFNLNDQLLPVQYPATYAHEMAHVLSISNEAEANLYSYLICTGSSVPEIRFSGYFSLLPYVLSNAYVALDKDAFEAWKKRLRPEIKDLYNEKVAYWQSLYSPLIGEAQDVVYNLFLKGNKIPTGTANYSEVIALLIAIV
;
A
#
# COMPACT_ATOMS: atom_id res chain seq x y z
N MET A 1 15.08 -2.97 -51.79
CA MET A 1 14.10 -1.87 -51.65
C MET A 1 12.80 -2.25 -50.91
N ILE A 2 12.52 -3.53 -50.66
CA ILE A 2 11.28 -4.00 -49.98
C ILE A 2 11.33 -3.86 -48.44
N LYS A 3 12.53 -3.87 -47.83
CA LYS A 3 12.69 -3.73 -46.35
C LYS A 3 12.41 -2.30 -45.83
N LEU A 4 12.52 -1.26 -46.67
CA LEU A 4 12.34 0.14 -46.23
C LEU A 4 10.86 0.57 -46.13
N GLU A 5 9.96 -0.03 -46.91
CA GLU A 5 8.52 0.28 -46.83
C GLU A 5 7.84 -0.35 -45.61
N TYR A 6 8.36 -1.48 -45.11
CA TYR A 6 7.86 -2.13 -43.90
C TYR A 6 8.12 -1.27 -42.65
N LEU A 7 9.26 -0.59 -42.61
CA LEU A 7 9.65 0.34 -41.55
C LEU A 7 8.77 1.60 -41.52
N LYS A 8 8.27 2.08 -42.67
CA LYS A 8 7.34 3.24 -42.75
C LYS A 8 5.96 2.97 -42.14
N LYS A 9 5.58 1.70 -41.93
CA LYS A 9 4.31 1.31 -41.28
C LYS A 9 4.41 1.18 -39.75
N ILE A 10 5.61 1.16 -39.19
CA ILE A 10 5.79 1.18 -37.73
C ILE A 10 5.48 2.61 -37.29
N ARG A 11 4.28 2.82 -36.73
CA ARG A 11 3.94 4.13 -36.18
C ARG A 11 4.88 4.41 -35.01
N VAL A 12 5.51 5.57 -34.99
CA VAL A 12 6.48 6.02 -33.96
C VAL A 12 6.03 5.67 -32.54
N ARG A 13 4.74 5.78 -32.23
CA ARG A 13 4.15 5.38 -30.94
C ARG A 13 4.45 3.94 -30.49
N TRP A 14 4.54 2.98 -31.41
CA TRP A 14 4.86 1.57 -31.08
C TRP A 14 6.35 1.40 -30.74
N ILE A 15 7.21 2.18 -31.38
CA ILE A 15 8.64 2.21 -31.03
C ILE A 15 8.80 2.80 -29.64
N ILE A 16 8.13 3.92 -29.35
CA ILE A 16 8.14 4.54 -28.02
C ILE A 16 7.61 3.56 -26.96
N LEU A 17 6.47 2.90 -27.22
CA LEU A 17 5.91 1.90 -26.32
C LEU A 17 6.90 0.75 -26.06
N ALA A 18 7.52 0.21 -27.12
CA ALA A 18 8.52 -0.85 -26.99
C ALA A 18 9.74 -0.40 -26.18
N ILE A 19 10.24 0.82 -26.40
CA ILE A 19 11.35 1.40 -25.63
C ILE A 19 10.99 1.47 -24.14
N PHE A 20 9.81 1.98 -23.80
CA PHE A 20 9.38 2.04 -22.39
C PHE A 20 9.23 0.67 -21.76
N LEU A 21 8.63 -0.30 -22.47
CA LEU A 21 8.51 -1.67 -21.98
C LEU A 21 9.89 -2.30 -21.72
N VAL A 22 10.84 -2.13 -22.64
CA VAL A 22 12.22 -2.63 -22.45
C VAL A 22 12.89 -1.92 -21.27
N ALA A 23 12.76 -0.60 -21.15
CA ALA A 23 13.32 0.16 -20.03
C ALA A 23 12.77 -0.31 -18.68
N ILE A 24 11.45 -0.52 -18.58
CA ILE A 24 10.80 -1.08 -17.38
C ILE A 24 11.41 -2.43 -17.02
N TRP A 25 11.54 -3.34 -18.00
CA TRP A 25 12.11 -4.66 -17.77
C TRP A 25 13.58 -4.62 -17.31
N ILE A 26 14.37 -3.67 -17.83
CA ILE A 26 15.74 -3.45 -17.36
C ILE A 26 15.75 -3.02 -15.89
N VAL A 27 14.88 -2.09 -15.49
CA VAL A 27 14.77 -1.66 -14.09
C VAL A 27 14.28 -2.80 -13.19
N MET A 28 13.28 -3.57 -13.63
CA MET A 28 12.75 -4.73 -12.88
C MET A 28 13.81 -5.81 -12.62
N GLY A 29 14.82 -5.91 -13.49
CA GLY A 29 15.92 -6.86 -13.37
C GLY A 29 17.06 -6.40 -12.45
N ASN A 30 17.06 -5.16 -11.97
CA ASN A 30 18.20 -4.59 -11.22
C ASN A 30 17.74 -3.68 -10.07
N PRO A 31 17.82 -4.15 -8.80
CA PRO A 31 17.41 -3.38 -7.64
C PRO A 31 18.04 -1.99 -7.51
N ARG A 32 19.29 -1.82 -7.97
CA ARG A 32 19.98 -0.52 -7.95
C ARG A 32 19.33 0.49 -8.90
N LEU A 33 18.79 0.02 -10.03
CA LEU A 33 18.05 0.89 -10.96
C LEU A 33 16.69 1.27 -10.39
N GLY A 34 16.01 0.35 -9.69
CA GLY A 34 14.77 0.65 -8.98
C GLY A 34 15.00 1.67 -7.86
N GLU A 35 16.08 1.52 -7.09
CA GLU A 35 16.46 2.50 -6.07
C GLU A 35 16.83 3.85 -6.70
N TRP A 36 17.61 3.86 -7.80
CA TRP A 36 17.91 5.09 -8.52
C TRP A 36 16.66 5.81 -9.03
N TYR A 37 15.72 5.07 -9.63
CA TYR A 37 14.42 5.61 -10.06
C TYR A 37 13.66 6.22 -8.87
N SER A 38 13.56 5.48 -7.77
CA SER A 38 12.78 5.86 -6.59
C SER A 38 13.33 7.11 -5.90
N ARG A 39 14.65 7.30 -5.92
CA ARG A 39 15.32 8.48 -5.34
C ARG A 39 15.42 9.68 -6.28
N SER A 40 15.54 9.44 -7.58
CA SER A 40 15.94 10.49 -8.54
C SER A 40 14.80 10.94 -9.46
N ILE A 41 13.89 10.03 -9.83
CA ILE A 41 12.81 10.28 -10.80
C ILE A 41 11.46 10.36 -10.08
N TYR A 42 11.14 9.35 -9.28
CA TYR A 42 9.84 9.23 -8.63
C TYR A 42 9.44 10.46 -7.78
N PRO A 43 10.33 11.17 -7.06
CA PRO A 43 9.93 12.36 -6.30
C PRO A 43 9.34 13.47 -7.18
N TRP A 44 9.84 13.61 -8.42
CA TRP A 44 9.31 14.58 -9.38
C TRP A 44 7.98 14.09 -9.98
N VAL A 45 7.92 12.81 -10.38
CA VAL A 45 6.71 12.20 -10.94
C VAL A 45 5.56 12.25 -9.92
N SER A 46 5.80 11.74 -8.71
CA SER A 46 4.86 11.79 -7.59
C SER A 46 4.50 13.22 -7.25
N GLY A 47 5.48 14.13 -7.15
CA GLY A 47 5.24 15.53 -6.87
C GLY A 47 4.34 16.24 -7.89
N MET A 48 4.46 15.93 -9.18
CA MET A 48 3.61 16.48 -10.23
C MET A 48 2.20 15.87 -10.21
N LEU A 49 2.12 14.55 -10.14
CA LEU A 49 0.85 13.82 -10.22
C LEU A 49 -0.03 14.04 -9.00
N SER A 50 0.56 13.97 -7.80
CA SER A 50 -0.17 14.22 -6.55
C SER A 50 -0.68 15.66 -6.47
N ARG A 51 0.08 16.67 -6.90
CA ARG A 51 -0.39 18.07 -6.97
C ARG A 51 -1.54 18.24 -7.95
N PHE A 52 -1.44 17.65 -9.14
CA PHE A 52 -2.54 17.66 -10.11
C PHE A 52 -3.79 17.00 -9.50
N SER A 53 -3.63 15.84 -8.86
CA SER A 53 -4.73 15.14 -8.23
C SER A 53 -5.39 15.96 -7.12
N CYS A 54 -4.60 16.66 -6.30
CA CYS A 54 -5.08 17.52 -5.22
C CYS A 54 -5.91 18.72 -5.67
N LEU A 55 -5.98 19.03 -6.97
CA LEU A 55 -6.92 20.02 -7.51
C LEU A 55 -8.38 19.55 -7.42
N PHE A 56 -8.61 18.25 -7.25
CA PHE A 56 -9.92 17.63 -7.22
C PHE A 56 -10.20 17.04 -5.83
N PRO A 57 -11.42 17.24 -5.28
CA PRO A 57 -11.80 16.75 -3.95
C PRO A 57 -12.13 15.25 -3.90
N PHE A 58 -12.04 14.55 -5.03
CA PHE A 58 -12.36 13.12 -5.17
C PHE A 58 -11.17 12.34 -5.75
N SER A 59 -11.19 11.00 -5.58
CA SER A 59 -10.17 10.07 -6.10
C SER A 59 -10.11 10.10 -7.64
N VAL A 60 -9.05 10.69 -8.19
CA VAL A 60 -8.85 10.81 -9.65
C VAL A 60 -8.43 9.46 -10.23
N GLY A 61 -7.68 8.68 -9.45
CA GLY A 61 -7.30 7.31 -9.72
C GLY A 61 -8.52 6.40 -9.83
N ASP A 62 -9.49 6.49 -8.91
CA ASP A 62 -10.75 5.74 -9.04
C ASP A 62 -11.48 6.11 -10.34
N CYS A 63 -11.62 7.42 -10.63
CA CYS A 63 -12.22 7.87 -11.88
C CYS A 63 -11.51 7.28 -13.11
N PHE A 64 -10.17 7.24 -13.09
CA PHE A 64 -9.39 6.65 -14.17
C PHE A 64 -9.59 5.15 -14.28
N ILE A 65 -9.60 4.40 -13.17
CA ILE A 65 -9.78 2.96 -13.14
C ILE A 65 -11.19 2.60 -13.64
N TYR A 66 -12.23 3.17 -13.03
CA TYR A 66 -13.62 2.86 -13.41
C TYR A 66 -13.96 3.38 -14.80
N GLY A 67 -13.46 4.56 -15.17
CA GLY A 67 -13.57 5.11 -16.51
C GLY A 67 -12.88 4.24 -17.56
N SER A 68 -11.71 3.69 -17.24
CA SER A 68 -11.00 2.74 -18.11
C SER A 68 -11.81 1.46 -18.32
N ILE A 69 -12.36 0.89 -17.25
CA ILE A 69 -13.19 -0.32 -17.31
C ILE A 69 -14.45 -0.05 -18.14
N ALA A 70 -15.20 0.99 -17.82
CA ALA A 70 -16.42 1.37 -18.54
C ALA A 70 -16.13 1.69 -20.02
N GLY A 71 -15.03 2.39 -20.30
CA GLY A 71 -14.58 2.71 -21.66
C GLY A 71 -14.20 1.47 -22.47
N LEU A 72 -13.50 0.51 -21.86
CA LEU A 72 -13.17 -0.77 -22.49
C LEU A 72 -14.43 -1.59 -22.79
N LEU A 73 -15.35 -1.71 -21.82
CA LEU A 73 -16.61 -2.40 -22.00
C LEU A 73 -17.45 -1.74 -23.10
N GLY A 74 -17.61 -0.43 -23.06
CA GLY A 74 -18.33 0.34 -24.09
C GLY A 74 -17.72 0.19 -25.48
N TYR A 75 -16.39 0.23 -25.59
CA TYR A 75 -15.69 0.02 -26.85
C TYR A 75 -15.87 -1.40 -27.39
N LEU A 76 -15.79 -2.42 -26.54
CA LEU A 76 -16.02 -3.81 -26.90
C LEU A 76 -17.47 -4.03 -27.37
N SER A 77 -18.46 -3.52 -26.63
CA SER A 77 -19.87 -3.57 -27.01
C SER A 77 -20.12 -2.86 -28.34
N TYR A 78 -19.56 -1.67 -28.53
CA TYR A 78 -19.61 -0.95 -29.81
C TYR A 78 -19.00 -1.78 -30.96
N ALA A 79 -17.85 -2.41 -30.73
CA ALA A 79 -17.18 -3.22 -31.73
C ALA A 79 -18.00 -4.45 -32.13
N ILE A 80 -18.68 -5.09 -31.17
CA ILE A 80 -19.61 -6.21 -31.40
C ILE A 80 -20.83 -5.75 -32.20
N ILE A 81 -21.51 -4.69 -31.75
CA ILE A 81 -22.73 -4.15 -32.39
C ILE A 81 -22.44 -3.71 -33.83
N ARG A 82 -21.30 -3.05 -34.06
CA ARG A 82 -20.89 -2.58 -35.39
C ARG A 82 -20.12 -3.63 -36.19
N ARG A 83 -20.05 -4.89 -35.74
CA ARG A 83 -19.35 -6.02 -36.39
C ARG A 83 -17.94 -5.66 -36.88
N ARG A 84 -17.19 -4.94 -36.04
CA ARG A 84 -15.81 -4.53 -36.36
C ARG A 84 -14.91 -5.76 -36.43
N ARG A 85 -13.85 -5.69 -37.23
CA ARG A 85 -12.87 -6.79 -37.36
C ARG A 85 -12.21 -7.08 -36.01
N ILE A 86 -12.36 -8.30 -35.52
CA ILE A 86 -11.92 -8.73 -34.19
C ILE A 86 -10.43 -8.46 -33.94
N GLY A 87 -9.56 -8.78 -34.92
CA GLY A 87 -8.12 -8.54 -34.79
C GLY A 87 -7.75 -7.05 -34.67
N ARG A 88 -8.55 -6.15 -35.25
CA ARG A 88 -8.35 -4.70 -35.08
C ARG A 88 -8.78 -4.25 -33.68
N THR A 89 -9.90 -4.78 -33.19
CA THR A 89 -10.41 -4.49 -31.84
C THR A 89 -9.42 -4.95 -30.77
N ILE A 90 -8.98 -6.21 -30.83
CA ILE A 90 -8.00 -6.79 -29.89
C ILE A 90 -6.72 -5.96 -29.89
N ARG A 91 -6.18 -5.61 -31.06
CA ARG A 91 -4.96 -4.79 -31.14
C ARG A 91 -5.11 -3.44 -30.42
N HIS A 92 -6.26 -2.77 -30.52
CA HIS A 92 -6.48 -1.50 -29.80
C HIS A 92 -6.60 -1.69 -28.29
N VAL A 93 -7.26 -2.76 -27.85
CA VAL A 93 -7.36 -3.09 -26.42
C VAL A 93 -5.98 -3.41 -25.85
N VAL A 94 -5.21 -4.28 -26.52
CA VAL A 94 -3.84 -4.63 -26.10
C VAL A 94 -2.94 -3.40 -26.07
N GLU A 95 -3.02 -2.54 -27.09
CA GLU A 95 -2.25 -1.30 -27.13
C GLU A 95 -2.61 -0.35 -25.98
N TYR A 96 -3.91 -0.18 -25.70
CA TYR A 96 -4.39 0.62 -24.57
C TYR A 96 -3.86 0.07 -23.24
N LEU A 97 -4.05 -1.23 -23.00
CA LEU A 97 -3.59 -1.88 -21.78
C LEU A 97 -2.07 -1.82 -21.61
N ALA A 98 -1.31 -1.91 -22.70
CA ALA A 98 0.14 -1.74 -22.67
C ALA A 98 0.55 -0.31 -22.27
N TRP A 99 -0.18 0.71 -22.72
CA TRP A 99 0.06 2.09 -22.26
C TRP A 99 -0.34 2.30 -20.81
N VAL A 100 -1.46 1.72 -20.35
CA VAL A 100 -1.85 1.73 -18.93
C VAL A 100 -0.78 1.04 -18.07
N TYR A 101 -0.23 -0.08 -18.54
CA TYR A 101 0.88 -0.78 -17.89
C TYR A 101 2.13 0.09 -17.80
N VAL A 102 2.58 0.69 -18.92
CA VAL A 102 3.73 1.60 -18.92
C VAL A 102 3.50 2.77 -17.95
N TRP A 103 2.29 3.35 -17.98
CA TRP A 103 1.93 4.45 -17.10
C TRP A 103 1.98 4.03 -15.63
N PHE A 104 1.41 2.88 -15.28
CA PHE A 104 1.47 2.33 -13.93
C PHE A 104 2.90 2.21 -13.39
N TYR A 105 3.82 1.62 -14.17
CA TYR A 105 5.20 1.43 -13.73
C TYR A 105 5.95 2.75 -13.58
N ILE A 106 5.83 3.66 -14.56
CA ILE A 106 6.49 4.97 -14.54
C ILE A 106 5.88 5.90 -13.47
N ALA A 107 4.58 5.78 -13.19
CA ALA A 107 3.94 6.60 -12.17
C ALA A 107 4.29 6.11 -10.76
N TRP A 108 4.36 4.79 -10.54
CA TRP A 108 4.66 4.23 -9.22
C TRP A 108 5.28 2.81 -9.22
N GLY A 109 4.85 1.91 -10.11
CA GLY A 109 5.15 0.47 -10.00
C GLY A 109 6.63 0.08 -10.04
N LEU A 110 7.53 0.94 -10.56
CA LEU A 110 8.98 0.70 -10.48
C LEU A 110 9.51 0.72 -9.03
N ASN A 111 8.76 1.27 -8.07
CA ASN A 111 9.09 1.22 -6.65
C ASN A 111 9.10 -0.23 -6.09
N TYR A 112 8.42 -1.19 -6.73
CA TYR A 112 8.48 -2.62 -6.35
C TYR A 112 9.88 -3.24 -6.45
N PHE A 113 10.75 -2.65 -7.27
CA PHE A 113 12.05 -3.21 -7.62
C PHE A 113 13.19 -2.45 -6.95
N ARG A 114 12.92 -1.80 -5.82
CA ARG A 114 13.96 -1.17 -4.99
C ARG A 114 14.79 -2.22 -4.27
N GLU A 115 15.90 -1.75 -3.70
CA GLU A 115 16.65 -2.52 -2.71
C GLU A 115 15.79 -2.77 -1.46
N ASP A 116 16.06 -3.87 -0.75
CA ASP A 116 15.35 -4.23 0.47
C ASP A 116 15.61 -3.22 1.61
N PHE A 117 14.80 -3.32 2.67
CA PHE A 117 14.89 -2.42 3.83
C PHE A 117 16.28 -2.37 4.45
N PHE A 118 16.92 -3.51 4.69
CA PHE A 118 18.20 -3.58 5.40
C PHE A 118 19.31 -2.91 4.58
N THR A 119 19.34 -3.18 3.27
CA THR A 119 20.28 -2.54 2.34
C THR A 119 20.07 -1.02 2.27
N ARG A 120 18.83 -0.55 2.08
CA ARG A 120 18.54 0.89 1.96
C ARG A 120 18.84 1.66 3.23
N THR A 121 18.42 1.13 4.37
CA THR A 121 18.55 1.80 5.67
C THR A 121 19.92 1.64 6.32
N ARG A 122 20.75 0.72 5.79
CA ARG A 122 22.01 0.26 6.39
C ARG A 122 21.81 -0.32 7.79
N THR A 123 20.67 -0.96 8.00
CA THR A 123 20.34 -1.66 9.24
C THR A 123 20.83 -3.10 9.13
N THR A 124 21.49 -3.61 10.16
CA THR A 124 21.92 -5.00 10.20
C THR A 124 20.72 -5.92 10.39
N TYR A 125 20.61 -6.95 9.56
CA TYR A 125 19.59 -7.98 9.75
C TYR A 125 19.84 -8.74 11.06
N VAL A 126 18.82 -8.79 11.91
CA VAL A 126 18.83 -9.61 13.14
C VAL A 126 17.97 -10.84 12.89
N PRO A 127 18.54 -12.06 12.92
CA PRO A 127 17.74 -13.28 12.78
C PRO A 127 16.78 -13.42 13.95
N PHE A 128 15.64 -14.07 13.69
CA PHE A 128 14.67 -14.38 14.72
C PHE A 128 15.32 -15.16 15.87
N SER A 129 15.09 -14.70 17.10
CA SER A 129 15.40 -15.43 18.32
C SER A 129 14.19 -15.40 19.26
N SER A 130 13.93 -16.50 19.94
CA SER A 130 12.80 -16.57 20.88
C SER A 130 12.95 -15.56 22.03
N GLU A 131 14.18 -15.25 22.44
CA GLU A 131 14.50 -14.27 23.47
C GLU A 131 14.18 -12.83 23.03
N HIS A 132 14.63 -12.43 21.83
CA HIS A 132 14.30 -11.11 21.29
C HIS A 132 12.79 -10.98 21.05
N PHE A 133 12.14 -12.05 20.57
CA PHE A 133 10.70 -12.05 20.38
C PHE A 133 9.94 -11.90 21.71
N GLN A 134 10.33 -12.61 22.76
CA GLN A 134 9.70 -12.45 24.08
C GLN A 134 9.92 -11.04 24.64
N SER A 135 11.14 -10.50 24.54
CA SER A 135 11.45 -9.13 24.98
C SER A 135 10.61 -8.09 24.23
N PHE A 136 10.49 -8.24 22.90
CA PHE A 136 9.60 -7.43 22.08
C PHE A 136 8.14 -7.56 22.52
N LEU A 137 7.67 -8.79 22.72
CA LEU A 137 6.29 -9.08 23.08
C LEU A 137 5.91 -8.41 24.41
N ASP A 138 6.81 -8.47 25.41
CA ASP A 138 6.63 -7.82 26.70
C ASP A 138 6.57 -6.30 26.56
N ALA A 139 7.59 -5.70 25.95
CA ALA A 139 7.67 -4.24 25.77
C ALA A 139 6.50 -3.69 24.95
N TYR A 140 6.10 -4.40 23.89
CA TYR A 140 4.94 -4.05 23.08
C TYR A 140 3.65 -4.12 23.90
N THR A 141 3.45 -5.17 24.68
CA THR A 141 2.24 -5.36 25.49
C THR A 141 2.09 -4.27 26.54
N ASP A 142 3.19 -3.93 27.23
CA ASP A 142 3.19 -2.87 28.24
C ASP A 142 2.91 -1.51 27.61
N SER A 143 3.49 -1.23 26.44
CA SER A 143 3.28 0.02 25.71
C SER A 143 1.86 0.14 25.13
N LEU A 144 1.31 -0.95 24.58
CA LEU A 144 -0.06 -1.02 24.10
C LEU A 144 -1.06 -0.76 25.25
N ASN A 145 -0.84 -1.40 26.40
CA ASN A 145 -1.67 -1.20 27.58
C ASN A 145 -1.58 0.24 28.14
N ALA A 146 -0.37 0.81 28.19
CA ALA A 146 -0.12 2.16 28.70
C ALA A 146 -0.63 3.26 27.75
N SER A 147 -0.70 2.98 26.44
CA SER A 147 -1.18 3.94 25.45
C SER A 147 -2.70 3.99 25.31
N TRP A 148 -3.44 3.07 25.95
CA TRP A 148 -4.91 3.01 25.85
C TRP A 148 -5.58 4.36 26.12
N VAL A 149 -6.45 4.74 25.19
CA VAL A 149 -7.37 5.88 25.29
C VAL A 149 -8.66 5.51 24.56
N ALA A 150 -9.81 5.96 25.07
CA ALA A 150 -11.08 5.80 24.37
C ALA A 150 -11.11 6.74 23.15
N ILE A 151 -11.42 6.19 21.96
CA ILE A 151 -11.47 6.96 20.70
C ILE A 151 -12.86 6.83 20.08
N GLU A 152 -13.72 7.81 20.36
CA GLU A 152 -15.05 7.91 19.73
C GLU A 152 -14.99 8.67 18.39
N THR A 153 -14.12 9.68 18.31
CA THR A 153 -13.92 10.51 17.12
C THR A 153 -12.43 10.79 16.93
N ILE A 154 -12.05 11.16 15.71
CA ILE A 154 -10.68 11.52 15.38
C ILE A 154 -10.65 12.81 14.57
N ASP A 155 -9.83 13.76 14.97
CA ASP A 155 -9.59 14.98 14.21
C ASP A 155 -8.62 14.68 13.05
N ARG A 156 -9.14 14.76 11.83
CA ARG A 156 -8.39 14.41 10.60
C ARG A 156 -7.27 15.40 10.29
N GLU A 157 -7.42 16.68 10.63
CA GLU A 157 -6.35 17.66 10.40
C GLU A 157 -5.22 17.46 11.42
N VAL A 158 -5.53 17.13 12.68
CA VAL A 158 -4.52 16.75 13.68
C VAL A 158 -3.75 15.51 13.22
N VAL A 159 -4.45 14.49 12.69
CA VAL A 159 -3.80 13.29 12.12
C VAL A 159 -2.87 13.65 10.97
N LYS A 160 -3.36 14.46 10.02
CA LYS A 160 -2.56 14.89 8.87
C LYS A 160 -1.29 15.61 9.30
N GLU A 161 -1.38 16.60 10.17
CA GLU A 161 -0.22 17.37 10.61
C GLU A 161 0.77 16.51 11.39
N ALA A 162 0.30 15.67 12.32
CA ALA A 162 1.16 14.78 13.09
C ALA A 162 1.88 13.74 12.22
N VAL A 163 1.18 13.15 11.26
CA VAL A 163 1.79 12.15 10.34
C VAL A 163 2.78 12.82 9.39
N LEU A 164 2.43 13.97 8.81
CA LEU A 164 3.33 14.72 7.93
C LEU A 164 4.61 15.14 8.68
N ASP A 165 4.48 15.64 9.90
CA ASP A 165 5.62 15.98 10.76
C ASP A 165 6.47 14.75 11.10
N GLY A 166 5.84 13.63 11.46
CA GLY A 166 6.53 12.37 11.72
C GLY A 166 7.38 11.91 10.53
N TYR A 167 6.81 11.88 9.33
CA TYR A 167 7.55 11.51 8.11
C TYR A 167 8.68 12.48 7.77
N ARG A 168 8.51 13.79 8.02
CA ARG A 168 9.58 14.79 7.80
C ARG A 168 10.75 14.62 8.77
N LYS A 169 10.50 14.09 9.96
CA LYS A 169 11.53 13.83 10.99
C LYS A 169 12.29 12.52 10.74
N LEU A 170 11.81 11.65 9.84
CA LEU A 170 12.53 10.42 9.54
C LEU A 170 13.92 10.73 8.93
N PRO A 171 14.98 10.05 9.40
CA PRO A 171 16.31 10.14 8.83
C PRO A 171 16.32 9.93 7.31
N THR A 172 17.06 10.78 6.59
CA THR A 172 17.20 10.70 5.12
C THR A 172 17.79 9.37 4.63
N ARG A 173 18.48 8.64 5.51
CA ARG A 173 18.98 7.28 5.22
C ARG A 173 17.87 6.27 4.90
N PHE A 174 16.63 6.50 5.34
CA PHE A 174 15.51 5.62 4.98
C PHE A 174 15.15 5.69 3.49
N GLY A 175 15.54 6.77 2.81
CA GLY A 175 15.40 6.89 1.35
C GLY A 175 13.97 7.03 0.87
N LEU A 176 13.08 7.62 1.68
CA LEU A 176 11.71 7.95 1.26
C LEU A 176 11.66 9.25 0.48
N THR A 177 10.64 9.40 -0.35
CA THR A 177 10.28 10.71 -0.93
C THR A 177 9.86 11.64 0.21
N THR A 178 10.26 12.91 0.15
CA THR A 178 9.82 13.90 1.14
C THR A 178 8.34 14.24 0.95
N PRO A 179 7.50 14.18 2.00
CA PRO A 179 6.09 14.47 1.87
C PRO A 179 5.82 15.96 1.61
N GLY A 180 5.05 16.24 0.56
CA GLY A 180 4.56 17.60 0.28
C GLY A 180 3.44 18.00 1.24
N ALA A 181 3.41 19.26 1.67
CA ALA A 181 2.37 19.78 2.58
C ALA A 181 0.95 19.75 2.00
N TYR A 182 0.82 19.68 0.67
CA TYR A 182 -0.46 19.60 -0.02
C TYR A 182 -1.08 18.19 0.02
N LEU A 183 -0.31 17.16 0.40
CA LEU A 183 -0.78 15.79 0.45
C LEU A 183 -1.87 15.64 1.50
N HIS A 184 -2.99 15.08 1.10
CA HIS A 184 -4.12 14.72 1.94
C HIS A 184 -4.79 13.48 1.37
N PRO A 185 -5.41 12.64 2.22
CA PRO A 185 -6.10 11.46 1.78
C PRO A 185 -7.35 11.86 1.03
N LYS A 186 -7.73 11.02 0.08
CA LYS A 186 -9.02 11.11 -0.60
C LYS A 186 -9.92 9.99 -0.13
N THR A 187 -11.22 10.20 -0.23
CA THR A 187 -12.18 9.13 0.01
C THR A 187 -12.33 8.29 -1.25
N MET A 188 -12.31 6.97 -1.09
CA MET A 188 -12.55 6.05 -2.20
C MET A 188 -13.96 6.29 -2.77
N LEU A 189 -14.11 6.29 -4.10
CA LEU A 189 -15.43 6.54 -4.70
C LEU A 189 -16.45 5.43 -4.38
N LEU A 190 -15.97 4.20 -4.17
CA LEU A 190 -16.80 3.02 -3.90
C LEU A 190 -16.41 2.34 -2.58
N SER A 191 -16.25 3.11 -1.50
CA SER A 191 -15.85 2.60 -0.17
C SER A 191 -16.64 1.37 0.29
N ARG A 192 -17.97 1.35 0.10
CA ARG A 192 -18.80 0.18 0.48
C ARG A 192 -18.42 -1.11 -0.23
N LEU A 193 -18.09 -1.05 -1.51
CA LEU A 193 -17.63 -2.22 -2.26
C LEU A 193 -16.24 -2.66 -1.79
N MET A 194 -15.36 -1.71 -1.48
CA MET A 194 -14.02 -1.96 -0.96
C MET A 194 -14.06 -2.56 0.46
N SER A 195 -14.98 -2.10 1.30
CA SER A 195 -15.26 -2.71 2.61
C SER A 195 -15.77 -4.14 2.50
N GLY A 196 -16.53 -4.43 1.43
CA GLY A 196 -16.97 -5.78 1.06
C GLY A 196 -15.83 -6.79 0.94
N VAL A 197 -14.59 -6.32 0.84
CA VAL A 197 -13.40 -7.16 0.78
C VAL A 197 -12.30 -6.74 1.77
N GLY A 198 -12.66 -5.96 2.79
CA GLY A 198 -11.75 -5.57 3.87
C GLY A 198 -10.67 -4.55 3.48
N VAL A 199 -10.80 -3.84 2.36
CA VAL A 199 -9.84 -2.80 1.94
C VAL A 199 -10.07 -1.52 2.75
N MET A 200 -9.14 -1.24 3.66
CA MET A 200 -9.15 -0.07 4.56
C MET A 200 -8.60 1.20 3.91
N GLY A 201 -7.61 1.03 3.05
CA GLY A 201 -6.86 2.07 2.37
C GLY A 201 -6.24 1.49 1.10
N TYR A 202 -5.90 2.37 0.16
CA TYR A 202 -4.97 2.02 -0.91
C TYR A 202 -4.29 3.26 -1.49
N MET A 203 -3.04 3.12 -1.92
CA MET A 203 -2.35 4.12 -2.74
C MET A 203 -2.73 3.97 -4.22
N GLY A 204 -3.24 5.05 -4.82
CA GLY A 204 -3.62 5.16 -6.22
C GLY A 204 -2.41 5.47 -7.13
N PRO A 205 -1.85 4.48 -7.85
CA PRO A 205 -0.55 4.61 -8.53
C PRO A 205 -0.59 5.56 -9.73
N PHE A 206 -1.72 5.67 -10.41
CA PHE A 206 -1.85 6.43 -11.66
C PHE A 206 -1.77 7.94 -11.49
N PHE A 207 -2.07 8.45 -10.29
CA PHE A 207 -2.01 9.87 -9.94
C PHE A 207 -1.29 10.12 -8.60
N THR A 208 -0.60 9.11 -8.07
CA THR A 208 0.14 9.13 -6.80
C THR A 208 -0.66 9.80 -5.68
N GLU A 209 -1.89 9.34 -5.50
CA GLU A 209 -2.76 9.73 -4.40
C GLU A 209 -2.88 8.57 -3.42
N PHE A 210 -3.39 8.83 -2.23
CA PHE A 210 -3.76 7.77 -1.30
C PHE A 210 -5.20 7.95 -0.88
N ASN A 211 -5.90 6.84 -0.82
CA ASN A 211 -7.31 6.79 -0.58
C ASN A 211 -7.59 6.03 0.71
N LEU A 212 -8.46 6.59 1.54
CA LEU A 212 -8.93 5.98 2.77
C LEU A 212 -10.41 5.63 2.62
N ASN A 213 -10.78 4.50 3.22
CA ASN A 213 -12.15 4.03 3.24
C ASN A 213 -12.97 4.90 4.22
N ASP A 214 -14.15 5.36 3.81
CA ASP A 214 -15.03 6.18 4.67
C ASP A 214 -15.63 5.39 5.85
N GLN A 215 -15.57 4.06 5.81
CA GLN A 215 -16.05 3.15 6.84
C GLN A 215 -14.98 2.76 7.87
N LEU A 216 -13.79 3.38 7.82
CA LEU A 216 -12.75 3.17 8.84
C LEU A 216 -13.27 3.53 10.24
N LEU A 217 -12.98 2.67 11.22
CA LEU A 217 -13.19 3.03 12.62
C LEU A 217 -12.21 4.13 13.04
N PRO A 218 -12.58 5.03 13.96
CA PRO A 218 -11.72 6.12 14.43
C PRO A 218 -10.32 5.66 14.87
N VAL A 219 -10.24 4.53 15.59
CA VAL A 219 -8.96 3.94 16.03
C VAL A 219 -8.07 3.45 14.87
N GLN A 220 -8.63 3.15 13.70
CA GLN A 220 -7.86 2.67 12.54
C GLN A 220 -7.34 3.83 11.68
N TYR A 221 -8.03 4.97 11.68
CA TYR A 221 -7.77 6.06 10.76
C TYR A 221 -6.32 6.57 10.78
N PRO A 222 -5.69 6.89 11.94
CA PRO A 222 -4.33 7.40 11.96
C PRO A 222 -3.30 6.43 11.37
N ALA A 223 -3.34 5.16 11.78
CA ALA A 223 -2.42 4.16 11.29
C ALA A 223 -2.61 3.86 9.79
N THR A 224 -3.84 3.75 9.30
CA THR A 224 -4.11 3.57 7.86
C THR A 224 -3.63 4.79 7.07
N TYR A 225 -3.87 6.01 7.58
CA TYR A 225 -3.37 7.23 6.96
C TYR A 225 -1.83 7.21 6.82
N ALA A 226 -1.12 6.88 7.91
CA ALA A 226 0.33 6.80 7.89
C ALA A 226 0.84 5.68 6.97
N HIS A 227 0.18 4.52 6.96
CA HIS A 227 0.51 3.39 6.10
C HIS A 227 0.39 3.74 4.61
N GLU A 228 -0.75 4.27 4.18
CA GLU A 228 -0.95 4.62 2.77
C GLU A 228 -0.05 5.78 2.31
N MET A 229 0.30 6.67 3.24
CA MET A 229 1.30 7.69 2.96
C MET A 229 2.68 7.08 2.69
N ALA A 230 3.12 6.05 3.43
CA ALA A 230 4.39 5.37 3.13
C ALA A 230 4.43 4.91 1.67
N HIS A 231 3.32 4.39 1.15
CA HIS A 231 3.22 4.01 -0.27
C HIS A 231 3.41 5.18 -1.24
N VAL A 232 2.78 6.32 -0.96
CA VAL A 232 3.00 7.57 -1.72
C VAL A 232 4.44 8.07 -1.59
N LEU A 233 5.12 7.74 -0.51
CA LEU A 233 6.51 8.10 -0.25
C LEU A 233 7.51 7.06 -0.76
N SER A 234 7.13 6.25 -1.75
CA SER A 234 7.93 5.26 -2.51
C SER A 234 8.15 3.90 -1.85
N ILE A 235 7.41 3.56 -0.80
CA ILE A 235 7.48 2.24 -0.16
C ILE A 235 6.47 1.31 -0.82
N SER A 236 6.91 0.20 -1.40
CA SER A 236 6.01 -0.76 -2.03
C SER A 236 5.76 -2.01 -1.19
N ASN A 237 6.59 -2.26 -0.17
CA ASN A 237 6.51 -3.42 0.70
C ASN A 237 5.53 -3.13 1.84
N GLU A 238 4.52 -4.00 2.00
CA GLU A 238 3.47 -3.87 3.01
C GLU A 238 3.99 -3.97 4.44
N ALA A 239 4.96 -4.84 4.72
CA ALA A 239 5.57 -4.96 6.03
C ALA A 239 6.34 -3.69 6.41
N GLU A 240 7.02 -3.08 5.44
CA GLU A 240 7.71 -1.81 5.62
C GLU A 240 6.73 -0.63 5.77
N ALA A 241 5.64 -0.61 5.01
CA ALA A 241 4.59 0.41 5.18
C ALA A 241 3.95 0.32 6.58
N ASN A 242 3.70 -0.89 7.08
CA ASN A 242 3.26 -1.11 8.45
C ASN A 242 4.30 -0.69 9.49
N LEU A 243 5.60 -0.94 9.22
CA LEU A 243 6.68 -0.47 10.07
C LEU A 243 6.68 1.06 10.18
N TYR A 244 6.63 1.79 9.07
CA TYR A 244 6.61 3.25 9.13
C TYR A 244 5.33 3.77 9.79
N SER A 245 4.17 3.17 9.49
CA SER A 245 2.92 3.49 10.18
C SER A 245 3.08 3.36 11.70
N TYR A 246 3.63 2.24 12.17
CA TYR A 246 3.91 2.03 13.59
C TYR A 246 4.87 3.08 14.15
N LEU A 247 6.02 3.34 13.52
CA LEU A 247 7.01 4.30 13.99
C LEU A 247 6.44 5.73 14.07
N ILE A 248 5.73 6.17 13.03
CA ILE A 248 5.15 7.51 12.97
C ILE A 248 4.04 7.67 14.00
N CYS A 249 3.12 6.69 14.09
CA CYS A 249 2.00 6.80 14.99
C CYS A 249 2.44 6.66 16.45
N THR A 250 3.26 5.68 16.81
CA THR A 250 3.70 5.47 18.20
C THR A 250 4.63 6.58 18.71
N GLY A 251 5.37 7.24 17.82
CA GLY A 251 6.16 8.42 18.14
C GLY A 251 5.35 9.72 18.29
N SER A 252 4.04 9.69 18.05
CA SER A 252 3.18 10.88 18.17
C SER A 252 2.93 11.27 19.64
N SER A 253 2.90 12.58 19.88
CA SER A 253 2.49 13.14 21.16
C SER A 253 0.97 13.04 21.38
N VAL A 254 0.19 12.95 20.30
CA VAL A 254 -1.28 12.85 20.33
C VAL A 254 -1.68 11.43 20.77
N PRO A 255 -2.36 11.26 21.93
CA PRO A 255 -2.66 9.95 22.50
C PRO A 255 -3.42 9.00 21.56
N GLU A 256 -4.41 9.52 20.84
CA GLU A 256 -5.26 8.74 19.93
C GLU A 256 -4.48 8.19 18.74
N ILE A 257 -3.55 8.98 18.20
CA ILE A 257 -2.65 8.58 17.12
C ILE A 257 -1.65 7.53 17.64
N ARG A 258 -1.09 7.76 18.83
CA ARG A 258 -0.16 6.80 19.46
C ARG A 258 -0.81 5.45 19.71
N PHE A 259 -2.02 5.45 20.28
CA PHE A 259 -2.78 4.22 20.49
C PHE A 259 -3.13 3.52 19.18
N SER A 260 -3.56 4.27 18.16
CA SER A 260 -3.82 3.74 16.82
C SER A 260 -2.62 2.99 16.25
N GLY A 261 -1.40 3.52 16.43
CA GLY A 261 -0.16 2.88 16.00
C GLY A 261 0.11 1.53 16.67
N TYR A 262 -0.06 1.44 18.00
CA TYR A 262 0.06 0.16 18.69
C TYR A 262 -1.06 -0.81 18.30
N PHE A 263 -2.30 -0.33 18.23
CA PHE A 263 -3.48 -1.15 17.96
C PHE A 263 -3.50 -1.72 16.54
N SER A 264 -3.01 -0.99 15.54
CA SER A 264 -2.90 -1.47 14.16
C SER A 264 -1.92 -2.64 14.02
N LEU A 265 -0.88 -2.69 14.86
CA LEU A 265 0.10 -3.78 14.89
C LEU A 265 -0.42 -5.04 15.63
N LEU A 266 -1.45 -4.92 16.48
CA LEU A 266 -1.93 -6.01 17.32
C LEU A 266 -2.30 -7.30 16.57
N PRO A 267 -2.97 -7.30 15.40
CA PRO A 267 -3.21 -8.52 14.62
C PRO A 267 -1.92 -9.27 14.25
N TYR A 268 -0.85 -8.53 13.94
CA TYR A 268 0.45 -9.08 13.58
C TYR A 268 1.14 -9.70 14.79
N VAL A 269 1.10 -9.02 15.93
CA VAL A 269 1.63 -9.54 17.20
C VAL A 269 0.86 -10.78 17.65
N LEU A 270 -0.48 -10.77 17.59
CA LEU A 270 -1.33 -11.92 17.91
C LEU A 270 -0.96 -13.14 17.07
N SER A 271 -0.85 -12.96 15.75
CA SER A 271 -0.51 -14.06 14.83
C SER A 271 0.88 -14.63 15.11
N ASN A 272 1.89 -13.79 15.31
CA ASN A 272 3.26 -14.26 15.57
C ASN A 272 3.38 -14.88 16.98
N ALA A 273 2.71 -14.33 17.99
CA ALA A 273 2.67 -14.89 19.33
C ALA A 273 1.98 -16.27 19.33
N TYR A 274 0.91 -16.45 18.54
CA TYR A 274 0.23 -17.73 18.40
C TYR A 274 1.14 -18.82 17.78
N VAL A 275 2.02 -18.43 16.86
CA VAL A 275 2.98 -19.35 16.23
C VAL A 275 4.19 -19.63 17.13
N ALA A 276 4.67 -18.62 17.85
CA ALA A 276 5.91 -18.69 18.61
C ALA A 276 5.76 -19.25 20.05
N LEU A 277 4.57 -19.13 20.66
CA LEU A 277 4.31 -19.58 22.03
C LEU A 277 3.54 -20.90 22.05
N ASP A 278 3.74 -21.69 23.11
CA ASP A 278 2.82 -22.78 23.41
C ASP A 278 1.44 -22.25 23.83
N LYS A 279 0.45 -23.14 23.85
CA LYS A 279 -0.95 -22.78 24.11
C LYS A 279 -1.15 -22.10 25.45
N ASP A 280 -0.52 -22.60 26.52
CA ASP A 280 -0.74 -22.07 27.86
C ASP A 280 -0.04 -20.71 28.02
N ALA A 281 1.17 -20.56 27.48
CA ALA A 281 1.89 -19.30 27.42
C ALA A 281 1.13 -18.24 26.59
N PHE A 282 0.56 -18.62 25.45
CA PHE A 282 -0.24 -17.72 24.62
C PHE A 282 -1.51 -17.25 25.35
N GLU A 283 -2.24 -18.15 26.01
CA GLU A 283 -3.42 -17.79 26.81
C GLU A 283 -3.05 -16.90 28.01
N ALA A 284 -1.91 -17.16 28.67
CA ALA A 284 -1.40 -16.33 29.75
C ALA A 284 -1.02 -14.93 29.25
N TRP A 285 -0.33 -14.83 28.11
CA TRP A 285 0.02 -13.55 27.50
C TRP A 285 -1.24 -12.76 27.10
N LYS A 286 -2.22 -13.39 26.44
CA LYS A 286 -3.49 -12.72 26.10
C LYS A 286 -4.17 -12.13 27.34
N LYS A 287 -4.09 -12.77 28.51
CA LYS A 287 -4.67 -12.24 29.75
C LYS A 287 -4.02 -10.92 30.20
N ARG A 288 -2.77 -10.64 29.83
CA ARG A 288 -2.06 -9.38 30.14
C ARG A 288 -2.56 -8.18 29.35
N LEU A 289 -3.18 -8.39 28.19
CA LEU A 289 -3.80 -7.30 27.43
C LEU A 289 -4.98 -6.71 28.24
N ARG A 290 -5.06 -5.38 28.27
CA ARG A 290 -6.19 -4.67 28.90
C ARG A 290 -7.54 -5.15 28.36
N PRO A 291 -8.56 -5.36 29.21
CA PRO A 291 -9.89 -5.80 28.76
C PRO A 291 -10.47 -4.91 27.66
N GLU A 292 -10.35 -3.59 27.81
CA GLU A 292 -10.93 -2.63 26.87
C GLU A 292 -10.30 -2.72 25.47
N ILE A 293 -9.02 -3.09 25.39
CA ILE A 293 -8.33 -3.33 24.12
C ILE A 293 -8.85 -4.60 23.44
N LYS A 294 -9.14 -5.65 24.22
CA LYS A 294 -9.70 -6.91 23.69
C LYS A 294 -11.10 -6.68 23.16
N ASP A 295 -11.92 -5.94 23.91
CA ASP A 295 -13.29 -5.62 23.53
C ASP A 295 -13.29 -4.81 22.23
N LEU A 296 -12.47 -3.75 22.15
CA LEU A 296 -12.30 -2.96 20.93
C LEU A 296 -11.79 -3.79 19.75
N TYR A 297 -10.86 -4.73 19.98
CA TYR A 297 -10.37 -5.62 18.94
C TYR A 297 -11.47 -6.53 18.40
N ASN A 298 -12.28 -7.12 19.29
CA ASN A 298 -13.39 -8.00 18.93
C ASN A 298 -14.50 -7.23 18.21
N GLU A 299 -14.84 -6.02 18.68
CA GLU A 299 -15.78 -5.12 18.01
C GLU A 299 -15.32 -4.77 16.60
N LYS A 300 -14.03 -4.43 16.43
CA LYS A 300 -13.43 -4.20 15.10
C LYS A 300 -13.60 -5.43 14.21
N VAL A 301 -13.27 -6.62 14.71
CA VAL A 301 -13.38 -7.86 13.92
C VAL A 301 -14.83 -8.09 13.49
N ALA A 302 -15.78 -7.99 14.43
CA ALA A 302 -17.20 -8.17 14.14
C ALA A 302 -17.73 -7.12 13.14
N TYR A 303 -17.29 -5.86 13.28
CA TYR A 303 -17.64 -4.78 12.38
C TYR A 303 -17.20 -5.07 10.94
N TRP A 304 -15.93 -5.41 10.71
CA TRP A 304 -15.45 -5.71 9.35
C TRP A 304 -16.04 -7.00 8.79
N GLN A 305 -16.29 -8.02 9.63
CA GLN A 305 -17.02 -9.22 9.22
C GLN A 305 -18.44 -8.91 8.75
N SER A 306 -19.13 -7.96 9.39
CA SER A 306 -20.48 -7.55 8.98
C SER A 306 -20.53 -6.85 7.62
N LEU A 307 -19.42 -6.24 7.19
CA LEU A 307 -19.30 -5.58 5.91
C LEU A 307 -18.84 -6.53 4.79
N TYR A 308 -18.21 -7.64 5.14
CA TYR A 308 -17.58 -8.56 4.19
C TYR A 308 -18.60 -9.26 3.28
N SER A 309 -18.27 -9.35 2.00
CA SER A 309 -19.04 -10.03 0.96
C SER A 309 -18.20 -11.16 0.34
N PRO A 310 -18.54 -12.44 0.62
CA PRO A 310 -17.80 -13.58 0.07
C PRO A 310 -17.69 -13.59 -1.46
N LEU A 311 -18.77 -13.18 -2.15
CA LEU A 311 -18.82 -13.12 -3.61
C LEU A 311 -17.80 -12.13 -4.19
N ILE A 312 -17.65 -10.95 -3.55
CA ILE A 312 -16.70 -9.93 -4.00
C ILE A 312 -15.26 -10.37 -3.64
N GLY A 313 -15.08 -11.01 -2.48
CA GLY A 313 -13.80 -11.55 -2.03
C GLY A 313 -13.19 -12.57 -3.00
N GLU A 314 -13.98 -13.55 -3.45
CA GLU A 314 -13.51 -14.55 -4.44
C GLU A 314 -13.03 -13.90 -5.75
N ALA A 315 -13.76 -12.88 -6.24
CA ALA A 315 -13.38 -12.17 -7.45
C ALA A 315 -12.09 -11.35 -7.27
N GLN A 316 -11.92 -10.72 -6.10
CA GLN A 316 -10.71 -9.98 -5.76
C GLN A 316 -9.49 -10.90 -5.65
N ASP A 317 -9.61 -12.05 -4.97
CA ASP A 317 -8.50 -12.98 -4.76
C ASP A 317 -7.87 -13.44 -6.08
N VAL A 318 -8.68 -13.66 -7.12
CA VAL A 318 -8.18 -14.04 -8.45
C VAL A 318 -7.33 -12.91 -9.06
N VAL A 319 -7.84 -11.67 -9.04
CA VAL A 319 -7.14 -10.51 -9.62
C VAL A 319 -5.88 -10.17 -8.80
N TYR A 320 -5.99 -10.23 -7.48
CA TYR A 320 -4.95 -9.89 -6.54
C TYR A 320 -3.77 -10.87 -6.61
N ASN A 321 -4.04 -12.19 -6.61
CA ASN A 321 -2.98 -13.20 -6.74
C ASN A 321 -2.22 -13.11 -8.08
N LEU A 322 -2.91 -12.80 -9.17
CA LEU A 322 -2.28 -12.55 -10.47
C LEU A 322 -1.35 -11.33 -10.43
N PHE A 323 -1.79 -10.25 -9.77
CA PHE A 323 -1.03 -9.02 -9.65
C PHE A 323 0.20 -9.16 -8.73
N LEU A 324 0.05 -9.77 -7.54
CA LEU A 324 1.14 -9.97 -6.58
C LEU A 324 2.25 -10.85 -7.17
N LYS A 325 1.89 -11.96 -7.81
CA LYS A 325 2.84 -12.89 -8.42
C LYS A 325 3.63 -12.22 -9.54
N GLY A 326 2.99 -11.35 -10.32
CA GLY A 326 3.65 -10.59 -11.39
C GLY A 326 4.66 -9.56 -10.87
N ASN A 327 4.47 -9.03 -9.66
CA ASN A 327 5.31 -7.98 -9.06
C ASN A 327 6.25 -8.49 -7.95
N LYS A 328 6.37 -9.81 -7.76
CA LYS A 328 7.23 -10.44 -6.73
C LYS A 328 6.90 -10.01 -5.29
N ILE A 329 5.64 -9.71 -5.01
CA ILE A 329 5.19 -9.28 -3.67
C ILE A 329 4.98 -10.52 -2.78
N PRO A 330 5.51 -10.56 -1.55
CA PRO A 330 5.28 -11.67 -0.62
C PRO A 330 3.79 -11.83 -0.27
N THR A 331 3.37 -13.07 0.08
CA THR A 331 2.00 -13.36 0.50
C THR A 331 1.69 -12.73 1.88
N GLY A 332 0.40 -12.59 2.22
CA GLY A 332 -0.02 -11.98 3.49
C GLY A 332 0.63 -12.59 4.74
N THR A 333 0.76 -13.92 4.80
CA THR A 333 1.45 -14.60 5.92
C THR A 333 2.94 -14.24 6.03
N ALA A 334 3.64 -14.05 4.91
CA ALA A 334 5.04 -13.62 4.90
C ALA A 334 5.16 -12.18 5.41
N ASN A 335 4.26 -11.28 4.96
CA ASN A 335 4.21 -9.89 5.44
C ASN A 335 3.99 -9.82 6.97
N TYR A 336 3.21 -10.75 7.53
CA TYR A 336 2.89 -10.74 8.96
C TYR A 336 4.09 -11.02 9.85
N SER A 337 4.95 -11.95 9.46
CA SER A 337 6.19 -12.21 10.20
C SER A 337 7.29 -11.19 9.84
N GLU A 338 7.30 -10.68 8.61
CA GLU A 338 8.28 -9.70 8.15
C GLU A 338 8.21 -8.40 8.94
N VAL A 339 7.02 -7.83 9.22
CA VAL A 339 6.92 -6.57 9.99
C VAL A 339 7.47 -6.72 11.40
N ILE A 340 7.24 -7.86 12.06
CA ILE A 340 7.76 -8.12 13.40
C ILE A 340 9.29 -8.28 13.36
N ALA A 341 9.82 -8.96 12.35
CA ALA A 341 11.26 -9.09 12.17
C ALA A 341 11.92 -7.71 11.92
N LEU A 342 11.29 -6.84 11.12
CA LEU A 342 11.76 -5.48 10.88
C LEU A 342 11.78 -4.66 12.17
N LEU A 343 10.74 -4.76 13.01
CA LEU A 343 10.66 -4.07 14.29
C LEU A 343 11.73 -4.54 15.28
N ILE A 344 11.93 -5.86 15.41
CA ILE A 344 12.98 -6.44 16.27
C ILE A 344 14.38 -6.01 15.81
N ALA A 345 14.59 -5.75 14.52
CA ALA A 345 15.89 -5.33 14.01
C ALA A 345 16.24 -3.85 14.28
N ILE A 346 15.26 -3.00 14.63
CA ILE A 346 15.46 -1.56 14.83
C ILE A 346 15.24 -1.08 16.27
N VAL A 347 14.61 -1.91 17.11
CA VAL A 347 14.44 -1.71 18.56
C VAL A 347 15.57 -2.44 19.27
#